data_AF-A0A645GAL2-F1
#
_entry.id   AF-A0A645GAL2-F1
#
_cell.length_a   1.000
_cell.length_b   1.000
_cell.length_c   1.000
_cell.angle_alpha   90.00
_cell.angle_beta   90.00
_cell.angle_gamma   90.00
#
_symmetry.space_group_name_H-M   'P 1'
#
loop_
_entity.id
_entity.type
_entity.pdbx_description
1 polymer ?
#
loop_
_entity_poly.entity_id
_entity_poly.type
_entity_poly.pdbx_seq_one_letter_code
_entity_poly.pdbx_strand_id
1 'polypeptide(L)'
;MTTVVADCRSAEIDAQIYLPHINDGEYREHSAKVPKRFLYYLSLLQLSLLSDIPFPRLLLVDTPETAGIDPDSLVKMLRQISALENPKGRAFQILFSTGVGKYPPEFAENVVLKLSKEARLLTEKEPAAKE
;
A
#
# COMPACT_ATOMS: atom_id res chain seq x y z
N MET A 1 -18.24 20.17 8.79
CA MET A 1 -17.20 21.23 8.82
C MET A 1 -16.04 20.77 7.97
N THR A 2 -15.72 21.51 6.90
CA THR A 2 -14.58 21.23 6.03
C THR A 2 -13.31 21.78 6.68
N THR A 3 -12.39 20.91 7.07
CA THR A 3 -11.07 21.29 7.59
C THR A 3 -10.17 21.70 6.43
N VAL A 4 -9.68 22.93 6.44
CA VAL A 4 -8.67 23.45 5.52
C VAL A 4 -7.30 23.49 6.20
N VAL A 5 -6.24 23.32 5.40
CA VAL A 5 -4.85 23.41 5.87
C VAL A 5 -4.58 24.85 6.28
N ALA A 6 -4.03 25.05 7.48
CA ALA A 6 -3.62 26.37 7.95
C ALA A 6 -2.58 26.97 6.98
N ASP A 7 -2.70 28.26 6.70
CA ASP A 7 -1.81 29.02 5.80
C ASP A 7 -1.84 28.64 4.31
N CYS A 8 -2.88 27.95 3.82
CA CYS A 8 -3.09 27.70 2.38
C CYS A 8 -3.43 29.00 1.61
N ARG A 9 -2.55 29.40 0.69
CA ARG A 9 -2.62 30.53 -0.25
C ARG A 9 -2.96 30.10 -1.68
N SER A 10 -2.44 28.94 -2.12
CA SER A 10 -2.72 28.34 -3.43
C SER A 10 -2.85 26.82 -3.31
N ALA A 11 -3.73 26.21 -4.10
CA ALA A 11 -3.86 24.77 -4.22
C ALA A 11 -4.24 24.38 -5.65
N GLU A 12 -3.49 23.45 -6.25
CA GLU A 12 -3.76 22.93 -7.59
C GLU A 12 -3.50 21.42 -7.65
N ILE A 13 -4.06 20.76 -8.66
CA ILE A 13 -3.75 19.35 -8.95
C ILE A 13 -2.78 19.36 -10.12
N ASP A 14 -1.62 18.72 -9.95
CA ASP A 14 -0.66 18.54 -11.02
C ASP A 14 -1.31 17.77 -12.19
N ALA A 15 -1.25 18.35 -13.39
CA ALA A 15 -1.94 17.79 -14.55
C ALA A 15 -1.33 16.47 -15.08
N GLN A 16 -0.08 16.16 -14.71
CA GLN A 16 0.66 14.98 -15.18
C GLN A 16 0.63 13.85 -14.17
N ILE A 17 0.89 14.15 -12.89
CA ILE A 17 0.98 13.15 -11.81
C ILE A 17 -0.27 13.11 -10.92
N TYR A 18 -1.21 14.05 -11.12
CA TYR A 18 -2.47 14.15 -10.38
C TYR A 18 -2.28 14.30 -8.85
N LEU A 19 -1.12 14.80 -8.42
CA LEU A 19 -0.82 15.08 -7.03
C LEU A 19 -1.19 16.52 -6.67
N PRO A 20 -1.70 16.77 -5.45
CA PRO A 20 -2.01 18.13 -5.01
C PRO A 20 -0.73 18.91 -4.66
N HIS A 21 -0.62 20.12 -5.19
CA HIS A 21 0.36 21.13 -4.80
C HIS A 21 -0.32 22.17 -3.90
N ILE A 22 0.35 22.60 -2.83
CA ILE A 22 -0.11 23.69 -1.95
C ILE A 22 1.03 24.69 -1.75
N ASN A 23 0.76 25.99 -1.93
CA ASN A 23 1.71 27.08 -1.65
C ASN A 23 3.09 26.91 -2.28
N ASP A 24 3.12 26.45 -3.54
CA ASP A 24 4.34 26.18 -4.31
C ASP A 24 5.19 25.00 -3.80
N GLY A 25 4.62 24.14 -2.94
CA GLY A 25 5.24 22.92 -2.43
C GLY A 25 4.37 21.67 -2.60
N GLU A 26 5.01 20.50 -2.64
CA GLU A 26 4.30 19.22 -2.59
C GLU A 26 3.56 19.07 -1.25
N TYR A 27 2.31 18.65 -1.29
CA TYR A 27 1.51 18.42 -0.08
C TYR A 27 2.00 17.19 0.71
N ARG A 28 2.72 17.41 1.81
CA ARG A 28 3.42 16.34 2.59
C ARG A 28 2.63 15.72 3.75
N GLU A 29 1.58 16.38 4.26
CA GLU A 29 0.92 15.94 5.50
C GLU A 29 0.01 14.70 5.32
N HIS A 30 -0.63 14.53 4.16
CA HIS A 30 -1.40 13.31 3.88
C HIS A 30 -0.50 12.12 3.51
N SER A 31 0.64 12.36 2.85
CA SER A 31 1.54 11.30 2.40
C SER A 31 2.19 10.55 3.57
N ALA A 32 2.47 11.24 4.69
CA ALA A 32 3.11 10.63 5.87
C ALA A 32 2.23 9.65 6.67
N LYS A 33 0.90 9.74 6.55
CA LYS A 33 -0.04 8.89 7.32
C LYS A 33 -0.02 7.43 6.88
N VAL A 34 0.30 7.15 5.62
CA VAL A 34 0.34 5.78 5.07
C VAL A 34 1.60 5.04 5.57
N PRO A 35 2.82 5.57 5.41
CA PRO A 35 4.03 4.94 5.94
C PRO A 35 4.00 4.73 7.44
N LYS A 36 3.48 5.70 8.21
CA LYS A 36 3.38 5.57 9.67
C LYS A 36 2.53 4.37 10.09
N ARG A 37 1.35 4.19 9.48
CA ARG A 37 0.46 3.06 9.77
C ARG A 37 1.08 1.74 9.33
N PHE A 38 1.65 1.71 8.13
CA PHE A 38 2.33 0.54 7.61
C PHE A 38 3.46 0.07 8.52
N LEU A 39 4.38 0.98 8.91
CA LEU A 39 5.51 0.66 9.78
C LEU A 39 5.08 0.23 11.18
N TYR A 40 3.98 0.79 11.70
CA TYR A 40 3.41 0.36 12.98
C TYR A 40 3.03 -1.12 12.95
N TYR A 41 2.24 -1.54 11.95
CA TYR A 41 1.83 -2.95 11.83
C TYR A 41 2.97 -3.87 11.43
N LEU A 42 3.90 -3.41 10.57
CA LEU A 42 5.11 -4.14 10.23
C LEU A 42 5.97 -4.39 11.47
N SER A 43 6.06 -3.41 12.38
CA SER A 43 6.80 -3.54 13.64
C SER A 43 6.12 -4.55 14.59
N LEU A 44 4.78 -4.57 14.65
CA LEU A 44 4.06 -5.60 15.42
C LEU A 44 4.28 -7.00 14.83
N LEU A 45 4.30 -7.12 13.50
CA LEU A 45 4.67 -8.36 12.83
C LEU A 45 6.09 -8.78 13.20
N GLN A 46 7.08 -7.88 13.10
CA GLN A 46 8.47 -8.14 13.50
C GLN A 46 8.54 -8.63 14.96
N LEU A 47 7.86 -7.96 15.89
CA LEU A 47 7.80 -8.39 17.29
C LEU A 47 7.20 -9.79 17.45
N SER A 48 6.21 -10.16 16.64
CA SER A 48 5.62 -11.51 16.62
C SER A 48 6.53 -12.59 16.01
N LEU A 49 7.54 -12.19 15.22
CA LEU A 49 8.59 -13.07 14.70
C LEU A 49 9.72 -13.25 15.74
N LEU A 50 10.06 -12.18 16.47
CA LEU A 50 11.13 -12.19 17.47
C LEU A 50 10.68 -12.78 18.82
N SER A 51 9.47 -12.49 19.27
CA SER A 51 8.96 -12.77 20.62
C SER A 51 7.60 -13.44 20.58
N ASP A 52 7.24 -14.15 21.64
CA ASP A 52 5.96 -14.85 21.71
C ASP A 52 4.85 -13.91 22.18
N ILE A 53 4.40 -13.05 21.28
CA ILE A 53 3.26 -12.14 21.50
C ILE A 53 2.04 -12.64 20.73
N PRO A 54 0.81 -12.39 21.21
CA PRO A 54 -0.42 -12.83 20.57
C PRO A 54 -0.82 -11.92 19.39
N PHE A 55 0.14 -11.58 18.53
CA PHE A 55 -0.12 -10.82 17.31
C PHE A 55 -0.18 -11.77 16.10
N PRO A 56 -1.19 -11.67 15.22
CA PRO A 56 -1.27 -12.50 14.03
C PRO A 56 -0.05 -12.31 13.13
N ARG A 57 0.58 -13.42 12.71
CA ARG A 57 1.67 -13.41 11.72
C ARG A 57 1.14 -13.28 10.28
N LEU A 58 0.12 -12.47 10.12
CA LEU A 58 -0.52 -12.14 8.85
C LEU A 58 -0.67 -10.62 8.78
N LEU A 59 -0.16 -10.03 7.71
CA LEU A 59 -0.35 -8.63 7.40
C LEU A 59 -1.07 -8.48 6.08
N LEU A 60 -2.25 -7.85 6.11
CA LEU A 60 -3.02 -7.48 4.93
C LEU A 60 -2.88 -5.97 4.71
N VAL A 61 -2.35 -5.58 3.56
CA VAL A 61 -2.18 -4.17 3.19
C VAL A 61 -2.99 -3.89 1.95
N ASP A 62 -4.10 -3.18 2.13
CA ASP A 62 -4.84 -2.63 1.00
C ASP A 62 -4.32 -1.21 0.75
N THR A 63 -3.41 -1.08 -0.22
CA THR A 63 -2.90 0.24 -0.63
C THR A 63 -3.47 0.60 -1.98
N PRO A 64 -4.67 1.21 -2.02
CA PRO A 64 -5.04 1.97 -3.20
C PRO A 64 -4.18 3.24 -3.23
N GLU A 65 -3.78 3.60 -4.43
CA GLU A 65 -3.04 4.83 -4.78
C GLU A 65 -3.70 6.12 -4.24
N THR A 66 -4.97 6.03 -3.85
CA THR A 66 -5.88 7.12 -3.48
C THR A 66 -5.54 7.87 -2.20
N ALA A 67 -4.50 7.47 -1.45
CA ALA A 67 -4.10 8.15 -0.22
C ALA A 67 -3.11 9.31 -0.41
N GLY A 68 -2.65 9.58 -1.65
CA GLY A 68 -1.74 10.69 -1.94
C GLY A 68 -0.29 10.44 -1.50
N ILE A 69 0.14 9.18 -1.44
CA ILE A 69 1.55 8.82 -1.28
C ILE A 69 2.23 8.84 -2.65
N ASP A 70 3.41 9.47 -2.74
CA ASP A 70 4.18 9.45 -3.98
C ASP A 70 4.77 8.05 -4.24
N PRO A 71 4.99 7.67 -5.52
CA PRO A 71 5.48 6.34 -5.88
C PRO A 71 6.83 5.97 -5.23
N ASP A 72 7.74 6.93 -5.09
CA ASP A 72 9.07 6.68 -4.53
C ASP A 72 8.99 6.36 -3.04
N SER A 73 8.18 7.11 -2.28
CA SER A 73 7.89 6.83 -0.88
C SER A 73 7.18 5.50 -0.70
N LEU A 74 6.24 5.14 -1.59
CA LEU A 74 5.58 3.84 -1.59
C LEU A 74 6.60 2.69 -1.75
N VAL A 75 7.51 2.80 -2.73
CA VAL A 75 8.57 1.81 -2.95
C VAL A 75 9.50 1.71 -1.74
N LYS A 76 9.95 2.84 -1.19
CA LYS A 76 10.81 2.88 0.01
C LYS A 76 10.14 2.23 1.22
N MET A 77 8.84 2.47 1.40
CA MET A 77 8.03 1.89 2.46
C MET A 77 7.92 0.36 2.29
N LEU A 78 7.54 -0.12 1.11
CA LEU A 78 7.37 -1.55 0.84
C LEU A 78 8.69 -2.33 0.98
N ARG A 79 9.83 -1.72 0.63
CA ARG A 79 11.16 -2.33 0.83
C ARG A 79 11.47 -2.70 2.28
N GLN A 80 10.82 -2.06 3.26
CA GLN A 80 11.01 -2.41 4.67
C GLN A 80 10.55 -3.84 4.99
N ILE A 81 9.72 -4.47 4.15
CA ILE A 81 9.36 -5.88 4.28
C ILE A 81 10.61 -6.77 4.21
N SER A 82 11.56 -6.45 3.33
CA SER A 82 12.81 -7.21 3.18
C SER A 82 13.74 -7.09 4.40
N ALA A 83 13.50 -6.11 5.28
CA ALA A 83 14.27 -5.92 6.51
C ALA A 83 13.73 -6.76 7.68
N LEU A 84 12.64 -7.52 7.51
CA LEU A 84 12.12 -8.37 8.56
C LEU A 84 13.11 -9.49 8.91
N GLU A 85 13.37 -9.65 10.20
CA GLU A 85 14.20 -10.74 10.71
C GLU A 85 13.30 -11.85 11.24
N ASN A 86 13.61 -13.10 10.85
CA ASN A 86 12.87 -14.28 11.32
C ASN A 86 13.83 -15.39 11.81
N PRO A 87 14.66 -15.13 12.83
CA PRO A 87 15.65 -16.10 13.32
C PRO A 87 15.03 -17.38 13.88
N LYS A 88 13.76 -17.32 14.30
CA LYS A 88 13.00 -18.47 14.83
C LYS A 88 12.28 -19.28 13.74
N GLY A 89 12.42 -18.91 12.46
CA GLY A 89 11.79 -19.61 11.33
C GLY A 89 10.26 -19.69 11.44
N ARG A 90 9.61 -18.70 12.04
CA ARG A 90 8.16 -18.71 12.27
C ARG A 90 7.43 -18.45 10.96
N ALA A 91 6.40 -19.24 10.67
CA ALA A 91 5.56 -19.01 9.51
C ALA A 91 4.85 -17.65 9.62
N PHE A 92 4.86 -16.88 8.54
CA PHE A 92 4.13 -15.64 8.41
C PHE A 92 3.74 -15.39 6.96
N GLN A 93 2.78 -14.49 6.75
CA GLN A 93 2.34 -14.10 5.43
C GLN A 93 2.08 -12.60 5.38
N ILE A 94 2.47 -11.98 4.26
CA ILE A 94 2.12 -10.60 3.94
C ILE A 94 1.43 -10.63 2.59
N LEU A 95 0.21 -10.09 2.52
CA LEU A 95 -0.52 -9.90 1.28
C LEU A 95 -0.77 -8.41 1.10
N PHE A 96 -0.46 -7.87 -0.07
CA PHE A 96 -0.75 -6.49 -0.37
C PHE A 96 -1.24 -6.28 -1.79
N SER A 97 -2.16 -5.33 -1.95
CA SER A 97 -2.64 -4.82 -3.23
C SER A 97 -1.92 -3.50 -3.54
N THR A 98 -1.55 -3.30 -4.81
CA THR A 98 -0.97 -2.04 -5.28
C THR A 98 -1.26 -1.85 -6.77
N GLY A 99 -0.99 -0.66 -7.29
CA GLY A 99 -1.09 -0.38 -8.72
C GLY A 99 -0.06 -1.16 -9.56
N VAL A 100 -0.33 -1.26 -10.86
CA VAL A 100 0.54 -1.96 -11.82
C VAL A 100 1.92 -1.31 -11.84
N GLY A 101 2.96 -2.09 -11.54
CA GLY A 101 4.35 -1.62 -11.48
C GLY A 101 4.67 -0.72 -10.28
N LYS A 102 3.76 -0.56 -9.32
CA LYS A 102 3.91 0.33 -8.15
C LYS A 102 4.35 -0.45 -6.92
N TYR A 103 5.47 -1.14 -7.05
CA TYR A 103 6.11 -1.93 -5.98
C TYR A 103 7.62 -2.02 -6.25
N PRO A 104 8.42 -2.38 -5.24
CA PRO A 104 9.85 -2.60 -5.43
C PRO A 104 10.10 -3.65 -6.52
N PRO A 105 10.94 -3.39 -7.55
CA PRO A 105 11.16 -4.32 -8.66
C PRO A 105 11.56 -5.74 -8.23
N GLU A 106 12.28 -5.85 -7.12
CA GLU A 106 12.67 -7.11 -6.48
C GLU A 106 11.48 -7.99 -6.05
N PHE A 107 10.26 -7.45 -5.93
CA PHE A 107 9.05 -8.19 -5.58
C PHE A 107 8.26 -8.69 -6.80
N ALA A 108 8.76 -8.48 -8.03
CA ALA A 108 8.07 -8.90 -9.25
C ALA A 108 7.75 -10.41 -9.26
N GLU A 109 8.66 -11.24 -8.74
CA GLU A 109 8.50 -12.70 -8.61
C GLU A 109 7.40 -13.10 -7.61
N ASN A 110 6.98 -12.18 -6.72
CA ASN A 110 5.94 -12.44 -5.73
C ASN A 110 4.53 -12.04 -6.20
N VAL A 111 4.38 -11.55 -7.44
CA VAL A 111 3.07 -11.12 -7.97
C VAL A 111 2.25 -12.33 -8.40
N VAL A 112 1.28 -12.70 -7.55
CA VAL A 112 0.40 -13.86 -7.78
C VAL A 112 -0.83 -13.56 -8.63
N LEU A 113 -1.28 -12.30 -8.67
CA LEU A 113 -2.50 -11.89 -9.38
C LEU A 113 -2.33 -10.48 -9.94
N LYS A 114 -2.78 -10.27 -11.18
CA LYS A 114 -2.88 -8.96 -11.82
C LYS A 114 -4.29 -8.78 -12.35
N LEU A 115 -4.91 -7.66 -12.01
CA LEU A 115 -6.22 -7.30 -12.53
C LEU A 115 -6.06 -6.46 -13.79
N SER A 116 -6.73 -6.85 -14.86
CA SER A 116 -6.80 -6.09 -16.11
C SER A 116 -8.26 -5.87 -16.53
N LYS A 117 -8.49 -5.15 -17.62
CA LYS A 117 -9.85 -4.97 -18.15
C LYS A 117 -10.47 -6.30 -18.57
N GLU A 118 -9.64 -7.19 -19.08
CA GLU A 118 -9.94 -8.53 -19.59
C GLU A 118 -9.98 -9.57 -18.46
N ALA A 119 -9.25 -9.34 -17.36
CA ALA A 119 -9.16 -10.22 -16.20
C ALA A 119 -9.56 -9.49 -14.92
N ARG A 120 -10.87 -9.32 -14.72
CA ARG A 120 -11.45 -8.72 -13.51
C ARG A 120 -11.75 -9.79 -12.46
N LEU A 121 -11.84 -9.39 -11.20
CA LEU A 121 -12.25 -10.28 -10.10
C LEU A 121 -13.69 -10.77 -10.24
N LEU A 122 -14.57 -9.91 -10.77
CA LEU A 122 -15.98 -10.22 -10.98
C LEU A 122 -16.19 -10.54 -12.45
N THR A 123 -16.59 -11.77 -12.73
CA THR A 123 -16.98 -12.23 -14.07
C THR A 123 -18.50 -12.38 -14.13
N GLU A 124 -19.05 -12.23 -15.33
CA GLU A 124 -20.46 -12.52 -15.55
C GLU A 124 -20.71 -14.01 -15.34
N LYS A 125 -21.81 -14.34 -14.65
CA LYS A 125 -22.20 -15.73 -14.44
C LYS A 125 -22.69 -16.28 -15.78
N GLU A 126 -22.07 -17.33 -16.29
CA GLU A 126 -22.59 -17.99 -17.49
C GLU A 126 -24.04 -18.43 -17.26
N PRO A 127 -24.93 -18.22 -18.24
CA PRO A 127 -26.30 -18.70 -18.13
C PRO A 127 -26.25 -20.22 -18.01
N ALA A 128 -26.96 -20.76 -17.01
CA ALA A 128 -27.04 -22.21 -16.82
C ALA A 128 -27.47 -22.87 -18.13
N ALA A 129 -26.74 -23.91 -18.54
CA ALA A 129 -27.09 -24.70 -19.72
C ALA A 129 -28.56 -25.13 -19.58
N LYS A 130 -29.37 -24.84 -20.60
CA LYS A 130 -30.74 -25.33 -20.67
C LYS A 130 -30.67 -26.84 -20.92
N GLU A 131 -30.98 -27.64 -19.90
CA GLU A 131 -31.32 -29.06 -20.04
C GLU A 131 -32.61 -29.23 -20.86
#